data_AF-A0A948JBG4-F1
#
_entry.id   AF-A0A948JBG4-F1
#
_cell.length_a   1.000
_cell.length_b   1.000
_cell.length_c   1.000
_cell.angle_alpha   90.00
_cell.angle_beta   90.00
_cell.angle_gamma   90.00
#
_symmetry.space_group_name_H-M   'P 1'
#
loop_
_entity.id
_entity.type
_entity.pdbx_description
1 polymer ?
#
loop_
_entity_poly.entity_id
_entity_poly.type
_entity_poly.pdbx_seq_one_letter_code
_entity_poly.pdbx_strand_id
1 'polypeptide(L)'
;MIKALLQDKKFWAALVGLVMVVVSAVNPEFKLDEAALVAAIVMFISYVLSVGIDPGDPSVGVLKGFLASRKFWLLLVGITVVLFDAFGVVLPEGITPDQLAGMLYMVGALIAGIGLNDSVPFRKG
;
A
#
# COMPACT_ATOMS: atom_id res chain seq x y z
N MET A 1 14.10 13.69 17.19
CA MET A 1 14.62 12.43 16.61
C MET A 1 13.48 11.47 16.21
N ILE A 2 12.59 11.05 17.11
CA ILE A 2 11.45 10.16 16.78
C ILE A 2 10.50 10.74 15.72
N LYS A 3 10.23 12.06 15.75
CA LYS A 3 9.42 12.74 14.71
C LYS A 3 10.01 12.59 13.30
N ALA A 4 11.33 12.58 13.16
CA ALA A 4 11.99 12.44 11.87
C ALA A 4 11.90 11.01 11.31
N LEU A 5 11.93 9.99 12.17
CA LEU A 5 11.72 8.59 11.78
C LEU A 5 10.28 8.33 11.34
N LEU A 6 9.30 8.84 12.08
CA LEU A 6 7.88 8.74 11.70
C LEU A 6 7.52 9.55 10.45
N GLN A 7 8.39 10.49 10.04
CA GLN A 7 8.27 11.25 8.80
C GLN A 7 8.97 10.60 7.61
N ASP A 8 9.81 9.58 7.84
CA ASP A 8 10.54 8.90 6.77
C ASP A 8 9.66 7.83 6.11
N LYS A 9 9.46 7.96 4.80
CA LYS A 9 8.68 7.03 3.97
C LYS A 9 9.32 5.64 3.91
N LYS A 10 10.65 5.59 4.01
CA LYS A 10 11.42 4.34 4.06
C LYS A 10 11.17 3.58 5.36
N PHE A 11 10.94 4.31 6.46
CA PHE A 11 10.57 3.71 7.74
C PHE A 11 9.21 3.02 7.63
N TRP A 12 8.21 3.68 7.05
CA TRP A 12 6.88 3.07 6.89
C TRP A 12 6.88 1.87 5.93
N ALA A 13 7.64 1.95 4.83
CA ALA A 13 7.83 0.80 3.93
C ALA A 13 8.44 -0.40 4.64
N ALA A 14 9.52 -0.16 5.40
CA ALA A 14 10.19 -1.20 6.19
C ALA A 14 9.30 -1.74 7.31
N LEU A 15 8.50 -0.88 7.95
CA LEU A 15 7.57 -1.27 9.00
C LEU A 15 6.47 -2.19 8.46
N VAL A 16 5.90 -1.89 7.29
CA VAL A 16 4.88 -2.76 6.69
C VAL A 16 5.48 -4.10 6.26
N GLY A 17 6.66 -4.10 5.63
CA GLY A 17 7.37 -5.34 5.32
C GLY A 17 7.68 -6.17 6.56
N LEU A 18 8.12 -5.51 7.64
CA LEU A 18 8.39 -6.15 8.93
C LEU A 18 7.12 -6.76 9.54
N VAL A 19 5.99 -6.03 9.51
CA VAL A 19 4.69 -6.54 10.00
C VAL A 19 4.26 -7.76 9.20
N MET A 20 4.39 -7.75 7.87
CA MET A 20 4.07 -8.91 7.02
C MET A 20 4.91 -10.14 7.40
N VAL A 21 6.23 -9.97 7.57
CA VAL A 21 7.13 -11.06 7.97
C VAL A 21 6.77 -11.59 9.36
N VAL A 22 6.53 -10.71 10.34
CA VAL A 22 6.15 -11.11 11.69
C VAL A 22 4.82 -11.86 11.69
N VAL A 23 3.81 -11.37 10.97
CA VAL A 23 2.50 -12.03 10.86
C VAL A 23 2.66 -13.42 10.22
N SER A 24 3.44 -13.53 9.14
CA SER A 24 3.70 -14.81 8.47
C SER A 24 4.45 -15.82 9.35
N ALA A 25 5.29 -15.35 10.29
CA ALA A 25 6.07 -16.21 11.17
C ALA A 25 5.28 -16.69 12.39
N VAL A 26 4.30 -15.91 12.86
CA VAL A 26 3.57 -16.19 14.11
C VAL A 26 2.25 -16.91 13.85
N ASN A 27 1.63 -16.74 12.67
CA ASN A 27 0.38 -17.41 12.33
C ASN A 27 0.57 -18.47 11.22
N PRO A 28 0.51 -19.77 11.54
CA PRO A 28 0.62 -20.85 10.55
C PRO A 28 -0.60 -20.96 9.61
N GLU A 29 -1.71 -20.28 9.92
CA GLU A 29 -2.87 -20.17 9.02
C GLU A 29 -2.68 -19.08 7.96
N PHE A 30 -1.65 -18.23 8.10
CA PHE A 30 -1.32 -17.20 7.12
C PHE A 30 -0.80 -17.83 5.83
N LYS A 31 -1.70 -18.07 4.88
CA LYS A 31 -1.40 -18.69 3.59
C LYS A 31 -1.73 -17.71 2.49
N LEU A 32 -0.70 -17.01 2.03
CA LEU A 32 -0.77 -16.16 0.85
C LEU A 32 -0.27 -16.94 -0.35
N ASP A 33 -1.06 -16.95 -1.41
CA ASP A 33 -0.61 -17.45 -2.70
C ASP A 33 0.57 -16.62 -3.25
N GLU A 34 1.46 -17.27 -3.99
CA GLU A 34 2.67 -16.63 -4.53
C GLU A 34 2.33 -15.46 -5.48
N ALA A 35 1.31 -15.59 -6.33
CA ALA A 35 0.92 -14.54 -7.26
C ALA A 35 0.36 -13.32 -6.50
N ALA A 36 -0.48 -13.57 -5.48
CA ALA A 36 -1.02 -12.52 -4.62
C ALA A 36 0.08 -11.83 -3.80
N LEU A 37 1.08 -12.58 -3.32
CA LEU A 37 2.22 -12.03 -2.60
C LEU A 37 3.07 -11.11 -3.49
N VAL A 38 3.40 -11.54 -4.71
CA VAL A 38 4.16 -10.72 -5.66
C VAL A 38 3.39 -9.45 -6.01
N ALA A 39 2.07 -9.56 -6.23
CA ALA A 39 1.23 -8.41 -6.53
C ALA A 39 1.14 -7.42 -5.35
N ALA A 40 1.06 -7.93 -4.12
CA ALA A 40 1.12 -7.09 -2.92
C ALA A 40 2.45 -6.34 -2.84
N ILE A 41 3.58 -7.00 -3.11
CA ILE A 41 4.91 -6.35 -3.16
C ILE A 41 4.95 -5.24 -4.20
N VAL A 42 4.43 -5.49 -5.42
CA VAL A 42 4.38 -4.46 -6.47
C VAL A 42 3.52 -3.28 -6.04
N MET A 43 2.37 -3.51 -5.41
CA MET A 43 1.53 -2.45 -4.84
C MET A 43 2.30 -1.62 -3.79
N PHE A 44 3.06 -2.26 -2.90
CA PHE A 44 3.91 -1.55 -1.93
C PHE A 44 4.98 -0.70 -2.61
N ILE A 45 5.67 -1.25 -3.61
CA ILE A 45 6.68 -0.51 -4.38
C ILE A 45 6.04 0.71 -5.04
N SER A 46 4.89 0.55 -5.68
CA SER A 46 4.12 1.65 -6.26
C SER A 46 3.78 2.74 -5.25
N TYR A 47 3.40 2.36 -4.02
CA TYR A 47 3.16 3.32 -2.95
C TYR A 47 4.42 4.08 -2.55
N VAL A 48 5.53 3.38 -2.29
CA VAL A 48 6.79 4.01 -1.91
C VAL A 48 7.27 4.98 -2.99
N LEU A 49 7.18 4.58 -4.26
CA LEU A 49 7.52 5.43 -5.40
C LEU A 49 6.61 6.65 -5.50
N SER A 50 5.29 6.44 -5.42
CA SER A 50 4.28 7.49 -5.53
C SER A 50 4.44 8.57 -4.44
N VAL A 51 4.68 8.13 -3.21
CA VAL A 51 4.96 9.06 -2.11
C VAL A 51 6.34 9.70 -2.30
N GLY A 52 7.35 8.97 -2.79
CA GLY A 52 8.67 9.52 -3.11
C GLY A 52 8.62 10.68 -4.12
N ILE A 53 7.77 10.55 -5.13
CA ILE A 53 7.55 11.55 -6.19
C ILE A 53 6.77 12.76 -5.66
N ASP A 54 5.64 12.53 -5.01
CA ASP A 54 4.82 13.59 -4.42
C ASP A 54 4.53 13.29 -2.94
N PRO A 55 5.30 13.93 -2.01
CA PRO A 55 5.13 13.78 -0.57
C PRO A 55 3.80 14.26 -0.02
N GLY A 56 3.04 15.06 -0.77
CA GLY A 56 1.96 15.89 -0.23
C GLY A 56 2.46 17.20 0.38
N ASP A 57 1.50 18.06 0.76
CA ASP A 57 1.77 19.42 1.22
C ASP A 57 2.38 19.42 2.65
N PRO A 58 3.61 19.94 2.84
CA PRO A 58 4.28 19.98 4.13
C PRO A 58 3.64 20.97 5.13
N SER A 59 2.78 21.89 4.67
CA SER A 59 2.05 22.83 5.53
C SER A 59 0.87 22.18 6.25
N VAL A 60 0.36 21.08 5.71
CA VAL A 60 -0.71 20.29 6.33
C VAL A 60 -0.04 19.32 7.29
N GLY A 61 -0.32 19.45 8.59
CA GLY A 61 0.31 18.62 9.62
C GLY A 61 0.29 17.12 9.28
N VAL A 62 1.40 16.42 9.54
CA VAL A 62 1.70 15.06 9.04
C VAL A 62 0.52 14.08 9.14
N LEU A 63 -0.15 14.03 10.30
CA LEU A 63 -1.30 13.14 10.50
C LEU A 63 -2.50 13.49 9.61
N LYS A 64 -2.79 14.79 9.44
CA LYS A 64 -3.87 15.26 8.57
C LYS A 64 -3.52 15.04 7.10
N GLY A 65 -2.27 15.29 6.69
CA GLY A 65 -1.80 15.03 5.33
C GLY A 65 -1.84 13.54 4.97
N PHE A 66 -1.46 12.68 5.92
CA PHE A 66 -1.51 11.24 5.76
C PHE A 66 -2.95 10.71 5.64
N LEU A 67 -3.85 11.11 6.54
CA LEU A 67 -5.27 10.72 6.49
C LEU A 67 -6.03 11.34 5.32
N ALA A 68 -5.57 12.46 4.76
CA ALA A 68 -6.15 13.05 3.55
C ALA A 68 -5.63 12.38 2.26
N SER A 69 -4.60 11.54 2.33
CA SER A 69 -3.95 10.97 1.15
C SER A 69 -4.75 9.83 0.55
N ARG A 70 -5.21 10.01 -0.70
CA ARG A 70 -5.84 8.94 -1.49
C ARG A 70 -4.92 7.72 -1.66
N LYS A 71 -3.61 7.96 -1.78
CA LYS A 71 -2.56 6.94 -1.92
C LYS A 71 -2.54 6.02 -0.70
N PHE A 72 -2.72 6.60 0.49
CA PHE A 72 -2.81 5.86 1.75
C PHE A 72 -4.06 4.99 1.82
N TRP A 73 -5.23 5.55 1.51
CA TRP A 73 -6.48 4.78 1.54
C TRP A 73 -6.50 3.63 0.54
N LEU A 74 -5.95 3.83 -0.66
CA LEU A 74 -5.80 2.75 -1.65
C LEU A 74 -4.89 1.63 -1.13
N LEU A 75 -3.76 1.99 -0.52
CA LEU A 75 -2.88 1.01 0.09
C LEU A 75 -3.59 0.25 1.22
N LEU A 76 -4.31 0.95 2.09
CA LEU A 76 -5.03 0.35 3.21
C LEU A 76 -6.08 -0.66 2.73
N VAL A 77 -6.81 -0.33 1.65
CA VAL A 77 -7.76 -1.27 1.02
C VAL A 77 -7.02 -2.51 0.52
N GLY A 78 -5.92 -2.34 -0.23
CA GLY A 78 -5.13 -3.48 -0.73
C GLY A 78 -4.59 -4.36 0.39
N ILE A 79 -4.04 -3.76 1.45
CA ILE A 79 -3.59 -4.50 2.65
C ILE A 79 -4.75 -5.26 3.29
N THR A 80 -5.91 -4.62 3.44
CA THR A 80 -7.08 -5.26 4.08
C THR A 80 -7.53 -6.49 3.31
N VAL A 81 -7.58 -6.40 1.98
CA VAL A 81 -7.96 -7.53 1.12
C VAL A 81 -6.91 -8.65 1.22
N VAL A 82 -5.62 -8.31 1.15
CA VAL A 82 -4.51 -9.28 1.31
C VAL A 82 -4.59 -10.00 2.66
N LEU A 83 -4.88 -9.26 3.73
CA LEU A 83 -5.02 -9.86 5.06
C LEU A 83 -6.24 -10.79 5.11
N PHE A 84 -7.39 -10.39 4.58
CA PHE A 84 -8.57 -11.26 4.56
C PHE A 84 -8.31 -12.58 3.81
N ASP A 85 -7.67 -12.52 2.65
CA ASP A 85 -7.24 -13.71 1.91
C ASP A 85 -6.27 -14.56 2.73
N ALA A 86 -5.23 -13.93 3.30
CA ALA A 86 -4.20 -14.63 4.04
C ALA A 86 -4.71 -15.33 5.30
N PHE A 87 -5.74 -14.78 5.96
CA PHE A 87 -6.39 -15.40 7.12
C PHE A 87 -7.48 -16.43 6.72
N GLY A 88 -7.60 -16.77 5.43
CA GLY A 88 -8.59 -17.73 4.95
C GLY A 88 -10.03 -17.25 5.13
N VAL A 89 -10.25 -15.93 5.26
CA VAL A 89 -11.59 -15.36 5.31
C VAL A 89 -12.17 -15.50 3.90
N VAL A 90 -13.08 -16.45 3.74
CA VAL A 90 -13.78 -16.67 2.48
C VAL A 90 -14.60 -15.41 2.17
N LEU A 91 -14.07 -14.58 1.27
CA LEU A 91 -14.84 -13.49 0.70
C LEU A 91 -16.07 -14.10 0.00
N PRO A 92 -17.25 -13.46 0.09
CA PRO A 92 -18.53 -14.08 -0.25
C PRO A 92 -18.67 -14.56 -1.72
N GLU A 93 -17.70 -14.27 -2.59
CA GLU A 93 -17.56 -14.84 -3.93
C GLU A 93 -16.14 -15.37 -4.10
N GLY A 94 -15.97 -16.54 -4.74
CA GLY A 94 -14.68 -17.25 -4.85
C GLY A 94 -13.63 -16.53 -5.68
N ILE A 95 -13.02 -15.49 -5.13
CA ILE A 95 -11.89 -14.78 -5.73
C ILE A 95 -10.73 -15.76 -5.86
N THR A 96 -10.29 -16.00 -7.09
CA THR A 96 -9.11 -16.82 -7.32
C THR A 96 -7.84 -16.03 -6.96
N PRO A 97 -6.73 -16.71 -6.61
CA PRO A 97 -5.47 -16.02 -6.33
C PRO A 97 -5.02 -15.08 -7.46
N ASP A 98 -5.24 -15.48 -8.71
CA ASP A 98 -4.93 -14.65 -9.89
C ASP A 98 -5.80 -13.40 -9.99
N GLN A 99 -7.08 -13.49 -9.63
CA GLN A 99 -7.98 -12.33 -9.59
C GLN A 99 -7.56 -11.35 -8.50
N LEU A 100 -7.23 -11.87 -7.31
CA LEU A 100 -6.70 -11.06 -6.22
C LEU A 100 -5.40 -10.36 -6.64
N ALA A 101 -4.46 -11.10 -7.24
CA ALA A 101 -3.23 -10.54 -7.78
C ALA A 101 -3.52 -9.41 -8.79
N GLY A 102 -4.46 -9.64 -9.72
CA GLY A 102 -4.91 -8.63 -10.68
C GLY A 102 -5.46 -7.36 -10.00
N MET A 103 -6.27 -7.50 -8.96
CA MET A 103 -6.78 -6.37 -8.19
C MET A 103 -5.65 -5.59 -7.52
N LEU A 104 -4.69 -6.28 -6.91
CA LEU A 104 -3.55 -5.66 -6.25
C LEU A 104 -2.64 -4.93 -7.25
N TYR A 105 -2.43 -5.49 -8.44
CA TYR A 105 -1.73 -4.79 -9.52
C TYR A 105 -2.47 -3.54 -9.96
N MET A 106 -3.80 -3.58 -10.10
CA MET A 106 -4.59 -2.39 -10.44
C MET A 106 -4.49 -1.32 -9.35
N VAL A 107 -4.58 -1.70 -8.07
CA VAL A 107 -4.39 -0.78 -6.94
C VAL A 107 -2.99 -0.17 -6.98
N GLY A 108 -1.97 -0.99 -7.19
CA GLY A 108 -0.58 -0.53 -7.36
C GLY A 108 -0.43 0.45 -8.52
N ALA A 109 -1.01 0.14 -9.68
CA ALA A 109 -0.97 1.02 -10.85
C ALA A 109 -1.70 2.35 -10.60
N LEU A 110 -2.85 2.33 -9.92
CA LEU A 110 -3.58 3.53 -9.52
C LEU A 110 -2.77 4.40 -8.56
N ILE A 111 -2.13 3.80 -7.55
CA ILE A 111 -1.27 4.52 -6.61
C ILE A 111 -0.09 5.19 -7.34
N ALA A 112 0.57 4.46 -8.25
CA ALA A 112 1.65 5.00 -9.06
C ALA A 112 1.16 6.14 -9.97
N GLY A 113 0.03 5.95 -10.64
CA GLY A 113 -0.59 6.96 -11.50
C GLY A 113 -0.95 8.24 -10.76
N ILE A 114 -1.49 8.14 -9.54
CA ILE A 114 -1.77 9.31 -8.69
C ILE A 114 -0.46 10.04 -8.35
N GLY A 115 0.61 9.31 -8.02
CA GLY A 115 1.91 9.90 -7.73
C GLY A 115 2.48 10.70 -8.91
N LEU A 116 2.36 10.15 -10.12
CA LEU A 116 2.78 10.83 -11.34
C LEU A 116 1.89 12.04 -11.65
N ASN A 117 0.57 11.89 -11.56
CA ASN A 117 -0.36 12.97 -11.87
C ASN A 117 -0.24 14.17 -10.92
N ASP A 118 -0.04 13.92 -9.63
CA ASP A 118 0.12 14.97 -8.62
C ASP A 118 1.50 15.67 -8.73
N SER A 119 2.47 15.07 -9.42
CA SER A 119 3.82 15.63 -9.61
C SER A 119 3.94 16.67 -10.73
N VAL A 120 2.99 16.67 -11.67
CA VAL A 120 3.00 17.62 -12.79
C VAL A 120 2.12 18.81 -12.40
N PRO A 121 2.68 20.02 -12.21
CA PRO A 121 1.85 21.20 -12.01
C PRO A 121 1.14 21.49 -13.33
N PHE A 122 -0.10 21.00 -13.49
CA PHE A 122 -0.95 21.49 -14.55
C PHE A 122 -1.09 23.00 -14.34
N ARG A 123 -0.42 23.75 -15.21
CA ARG A 123 -0.66 25.18 -15.41
C ARG A 123 -2.15 25.30 -15.71
N LYS A 124 -2.92 25.73 -14.71
CA LYS A 124 -4.32 26.13 -14.88
C LYS A 124 -4.31 27.22 -15.96
N GLY A 125 -4.73 26.83 -17.16
CA GLY A 125 -5.13 27.76 -18.22
C GLY A 125 -6.50 28.31 -17.91
#